data_AF-A0A2P4X4E7-F1
#
_entry.id   AF-A0A2P4X4E7-F1
#
_cell.length_a   1.000
_cell.length_b   1.000
_cell.length_c   1.000
_cell.angle_alpha   90.00
_cell.angle_beta   90.00
_cell.angle_gamma   90.00
#
_symmetry.space_group_name_H-M   'P 1'
#
loop_
_entity.id
_entity.type
_entity.pdbx_description
1 polymer ?
#
loop_
_entity_poly.entity_id
_entity_poly.type
_entity_poly.pdbx_seq_one_letter_code
_entity_poly.pdbx_strand_id
1 'polypeptide(L)'
;MLPRDFASTSINVFSCVNKLLAMLVGVSLVECASHRLNRAVQDDLRNHESDLAEVHTLMIKLRTLTQSAKLRIKTTLRPVIRQDTRWSFSFAMLHRYFKLLEHIDKEDDDIADVIPGPACNRRLLTLLKDVEYVSKALQGSADMQDVREWFDALLPLSRNSLTIWAQVLIYPDFESGCVRVLHGNTYRHTQAEKAVLQPFAVTDTVVPILDEEQSSSFVVRLQKRRKIASRVQKYTLVRSIPPTSIIVERFFSIVRTTFGQERNSLHPATLEQILVLHQNVSYWDVGIVDCFHNGQILLVDPTYLEVV
;
A
#
# COMPACT_ATOMS: atom_id res chain seq x y z
N MET A 1 18.48 2.46 -20.59
CA MET A 1 19.01 1.85 -19.35
C MET A 1 19.12 2.97 -18.33
N LEU A 2 18.39 2.90 -17.23
CA LEU A 2 18.48 3.91 -16.16
C LEU A 2 19.79 3.69 -15.35
N PRO A 3 20.49 4.74 -14.90
CA PRO A 3 21.77 4.61 -14.19
C PRO A 3 21.64 3.85 -12.86
N ARG A 4 22.72 3.17 -12.46
CA ARG A 4 22.83 2.38 -11.21
C ARG A 4 22.65 3.21 -9.93
N ASP A 5 22.78 4.53 -10.02
CA ASP A 5 22.80 5.44 -8.86
C ASP A 5 21.41 5.98 -8.49
N PHE A 6 20.36 5.60 -9.25
CA PHE A 6 18.96 5.98 -8.96
C PHE A 6 18.43 5.39 -7.63
N ALA A 7 19.15 4.42 -7.04
CA ALA A 7 18.73 3.66 -5.87
C ALA A 7 19.04 4.34 -4.52
N SER A 8 20.04 5.22 -4.44
CA SER A 8 20.51 5.78 -3.15
C SER A 8 19.74 7.02 -2.68
N THR A 9 19.28 7.88 -3.60
CA THR A 9 18.47 9.07 -3.31
C THR A 9 16.97 8.81 -3.20
N SER A 10 16.52 7.60 -3.54
CA SER A 10 15.11 7.22 -3.57
C SER A 10 14.71 6.22 -2.48
N ILE A 11 15.38 6.29 -1.31
CA ILE A 11 15.06 5.43 -0.16
C ILE A 11 13.62 5.64 0.36
N ASN A 12 12.93 6.71 -0.07
CA ASN A 12 11.49 6.91 0.16
C ASN A 12 10.56 6.59 -1.04
N VAL A 13 11.05 6.10 -2.18
CA VAL A 13 10.24 6.07 -3.44
C VAL A 13 10.22 4.72 -4.19
N PHE A 14 10.98 3.69 -3.81
CA PHE A 14 10.96 2.39 -4.52
C PHE A 14 10.33 1.21 -3.76
N SER A 15 9.58 1.46 -2.68
CA SER A 15 9.21 0.39 -1.74
C SER A 15 8.32 -0.73 -2.31
N CYS A 16 7.71 -0.59 -3.49
CA CYS A 16 6.74 -1.59 -3.97
C CYS A 16 6.90 -2.07 -5.42
N VAL A 17 7.64 -1.36 -6.28
CA VAL A 17 7.47 -1.51 -7.74
C VAL A 17 8.50 -2.43 -8.39
N ASN A 18 9.65 -2.67 -7.75
CA ASN A 18 10.72 -3.48 -8.33
C ASN A 18 11.32 -4.46 -7.31
N LYS A 19 10.62 -5.60 -7.13
CA LYS A 19 11.02 -6.71 -6.25
C LYS A 19 12.46 -7.17 -6.52
N LEU A 20 12.87 -7.22 -7.79
CA LEU A 20 14.21 -7.63 -8.19
C LEU A 20 15.27 -6.61 -7.72
N LEU A 21 15.00 -5.31 -7.86
CA LEU A 21 15.91 -4.26 -7.40
C LEU A 21 16.13 -4.34 -5.89
N ALA A 22 15.08 -4.53 -5.11
CA ALA A 22 15.24 -4.62 -3.65
C ALA A 22 16.01 -5.85 -3.20
N MET A 23 15.81 -7.01 -3.85
CA MET A 23 16.63 -8.19 -3.61
C MET A 23 18.10 -7.95 -3.97
N LEU A 24 18.38 -7.25 -5.08
CA LEU A 24 19.74 -6.93 -5.51
C LEU A 24 20.44 -5.92 -4.59
N VAL A 25 19.70 -4.96 -4.03
CA VAL A 25 20.24 -3.91 -3.14
C VAL A 25 20.16 -4.33 -1.66
N GLY A 26 19.58 -5.49 -1.35
CA GLY A 26 19.49 -6.01 0.03
C GLY A 26 18.56 -5.21 0.95
N VAL A 27 17.58 -4.49 0.39
CA VAL A 27 16.64 -3.65 1.15
C VAL A 27 15.37 -4.42 1.47
N SER A 28 14.99 -4.47 2.75
CA SER A 28 13.70 -5.04 3.16
C SER A 28 12.54 -4.17 2.65
N LEU A 29 11.57 -4.80 1.98
CA LEU A 29 10.40 -4.12 1.42
C LEU A 29 9.12 -4.42 2.21
N VAL A 30 8.23 -3.42 2.23
CA VAL A 30 6.82 -3.59 2.57
C VAL A 30 6.05 -3.68 1.26
N GLU A 31 5.28 -4.76 1.10
CA GLU A 31 4.41 -4.88 -0.07
C GLU A 31 3.28 -3.86 -0.03
N CYS A 32 2.93 -3.30 -1.19
CA CYS A 32 1.85 -2.32 -1.30
C CYS A 32 0.53 -2.89 -0.77
N ALA A 33 -0.04 -2.24 0.24
CA ALA A 33 -1.30 -2.63 0.85
C ALA A 33 -2.46 -2.60 -0.16
N SER A 34 -2.51 -1.66 -1.10
CA SER A 34 -3.55 -1.64 -2.15
C SER A 34 -3.51 -2.88 -3.03
N HIS A 35 -2.30 -3.37 -3.35
CA HIS A 35 -2.15 -4.61 -4.11
C HIS A 35 -2.55 -5.84 -3.30
N ARG A 36 -2.25 -5.84 -2.00
CA ARG A 36 -2.66 -6.91 -1.08
C ARG A 36 -4.17 -6.94 -0.89
N LEU A 37 -4.79 -5.79 -0.68
CA LEU A 37 -6.25 -5.65 -0.63
C LEU A 37 -6.88 -6.23 -1.90
N ASN A 38 -6.34 -5.88 -3.07
CA ASN A 38 -6.83 -6.42 -4.34
C ASN A 38 -6.75 -7.95 -4.39
N ARG A 39 -5.63 -8.57 -3.98
CA ARG A 39 -5.50 -10.04 -3.92
C ARG A 39 -6.46 -10.67 -2.93
N ALA A 40 -6.61 -10.06 -1.75
CA ALA A 40 -7.50 -10.56 -0.71
C ALA A 40 -8.96 -10.53 -1.16
N VAL A 41 -9.39 -9.42 -1.77
CA VAL A 41 -10.73 -9.28 -2.37
C VAL A 41 -10.95 -10.29 -3.49
N GLN A 42 -9.94 -10.56 -4.33
CA GLN A 42 -10.05 -11.59 -5.37
C GLN A 42 -10.32 -12.97 -4.79
N ASP A 43 -9.67 -13.33 -3.69
CA ASP A 43 -9.91 -14.61 -3.05
C ASP A 43 -11.29 -14.64 -2.37
N ASP A 44 -11.69 -13.56 -1.69
CA ASP A 44 -12.99 -13.51 -1.02
C ASP A 44 -14.18 -13.46 -2.00
N LEU A 45 -14.00 -12.87 -3.19
CA LEU A 45 -15.01 -12.93 -4.26
C LEU A 45 -15.32 -14.37 -4.69
N ARG A 46 -14.37 -15.31 -4.55
CA ARG A 46 -14.63 -16.74 -4.84
C ARG A 46 -15.65 -17.34 -3.87
N ASN A 47 -15.68 -16.86 -2.63
CA ASN A 47 -16.67 -17.29 -1.64
C ASN A 47 -18.09 -16.78 -2.00
N HIS A 48 -18.18 -15.73 -2.81
CA HIS A 48 -19.42 -15.08 -3.24
C HIS A 48 -19.78 -15.42 -4.69
N GLU A 49 -19.17 -16.45 -5.29
CA GLU A 49 -19.34 -16.75 -6.72
C GLU A 49 -20.79 -17.06 -7.10
N SER A 50 -21.56 -17.71 -6.23
CA SER A 50 -22.99 -17.95 -6.45
C SER A 50 -23.78 -16.63 -6.56
N ASP A 51 -23.53 -15.71 -5.64
CA ASP A 51 -24.20 -14.41 -5.59
C ASP A 51 -23.80 -13.55 -6.80
N LEU A 52 -22.52 -13.61 -7.18
CA LEU A 52 -22.00 -12.94 -8.37
C LEU A 52 -22.62 -13.50 -9.66
N ALA A 53 -22.87 -14.81 -9.73
CA ALA A 53 -23.51 -15.45 -10.88
C ALA A 53 -24.98 -15.02 -11.04
N GLU A 54 -25.72 -14.86 -9.95
CA GLU A 54 -27.09 -14.30 -9.98
C GLU A 54 -27.08 -12.89 -10.59
N VAL A 55 -26.24 -12.00 -10.05
CA VAL A 55 -26.10 -10.64 -10.58
C VAL A 55 -25.65 -10.66 -12.05
N HIS A 56 -24.70 -11.51 -12.40
CA HIS A 56 -24.21 -11.62 -13.77
C HIS A 56 -25.32 -12.01 -14.75
N THR A 57 -26.17 -12.96 -14.38
CA THR A 57 -27.29 -13.43 -15.20
C THR A 57 -28.27 -12.29 -15.46
N LEU A 58 -28.62 -11.52 -14.42
CA LEU A 58 -29.45 -10.32 -14.57
C LEU A 58 -28.78 -9.29 -15.49
N MET A 59 -27.49 -9.02 -15.29
CA MET A 59 -26.76 -8.02 -16.07
C MET A 59 -26.66 -8.40 -17.56
N ILE A 60 -26.60 -9.70 -17.90
CA ILE A 60 -26.73 -10.21 -19.27
C ILE A 60 -28.13 -9.92 -19.80
N LYS A 61 -29.17 -10.26 -19.04
CA LYS A 61 -30.58 -10.07 -19.44
C LYS A 61 -30.91 -8.60 -19.70
N LEU A 62 -30.43 -7.69 -18.86
CA LEU A 62 -30.57 -6.24 -19.04
C LEU A 62 -29.82 -5.70 -20.28
N ARG A 63 -28.84 -6.45 -20.80
CA ARG A 63 -28.11 -6.07 -22.02
C ARG A 63 -28.84 -6.47 -23.31
N THR A 64 -29.89 -7.29 -23.22
CA THR A 64 -30.72 -7.64 -24.39
C THR A 64 -31.39 -6.39 -24.98
N LEU A 65 -31.71 -6.41 -26.29
CA LEU A 65 -32.25 -5.24 -26.98
C LEU A 65 -33.53 -4.73 -26.32
N THR A 66 -34.47 -5.64 -25.99
CA THR A 66 -35.76 -5.30 -25.37
C THR A 66 -35.58 -4.66 -24.00
N GLN A 67 -34.80 -5.28 -23.13
CA GLN A 67 -34.59 -4.78 -21.77
C GLN A 67 -33.71 -3.53 -21.75
N SER A 68 -32.71 -3.44 -22.65
CA SER A 68 -31.92 -2.22 -22.81
C SER A 68 -32.77 -1.05 -23.29
N ALA A 69 -33.75 -1.27 -24.18
CA ALA A 69 -34.68 -0.23 -24.62
C ALA A 69 -35.56 0.26 -23.45
N LYS A 70 -36.16 -0.67 -22.68
CA LYS A 70 -36.92 -0.36 -21.46
C LYS A 70 -36.07 0.45 -20.47
N LEU A 71 -34.83 0.02 -20.23
CA LEU A 71 -33.92 0.67 -19.29
C LEU A 71 -33.50 2.08 -19.73
N ARG A 72 -33.28 2.30 -21.04
CA ARG A 72 -32.90 3.62 -21.59
C ARG A 72 -33.97 4.70 -21.40
N ILE A 73 -35.23 4.30 -21.23
CA ILE A 73 -36.33 5.22 -20.92
C ILE A 73 -36.19 5.74 -19.48
N LYS A 74 -35.69 4.89 -18.56
CA LYS A 74 -35.58 5.19 -17.12
C LYS A 74 -34.21 5.80 -16.75
N THR A 75 -33.13 5.42 -17.44
CA THR A 75 -31.76 5.85 -17.08
C THR A 75 -30.80 5.82 -18.27
N THR A 76 -29.76 6.66 -18.22
CA THR A 76 -28.65 6.64 -19.20
C THR A 76 -27.59 5.57 -18.89
N LEU A 77 -27.69 4.94 -17.72
CA LEU A 77 -26.75 3.91 -17.27
C LEU A 77 -26.87 2.64 -18.11
N ARG A 78 -25.71 2.03 -18.44
CA ARG A 78 -25.64 0.77 -19.17
C ARG A 78 -25.17 -0.38 -18.28
N PRO A 79 -25.70 -1.60 -18.45
CA PRO A 79 -25.19 -2.78 -17.75
C PRO A 79 -23.72 -3.03 -18.06
N VAL A 80 -22.95 -3.40 -17.04
CA VAL A 80 -21.56 -3.83 -17.13
C VAL A 80 -21.52 -5.34 -16.87
N ILE A 81 -20.89 -6.10 -17.75
CA ILE A 81 -20.73 -7.55 -17.60
C ILE A 81 -19.35 -7.84 -17.03
N ARG A 82 -19.27 -8.75 -16.06
CA ARG A 82 -17.99 -9.21 -15.50
C ARG A 82 -17.19 -10.00 -16.53
N GLN A 83 -15.86 -9.92 -16.44
CA GLN A 83 -14.94 -10.86 -17.07
C GLN A 83 -14.27 -11.68 -15.97
N ASP A 84 -14.34 -13.00 -16.04
CA ASP A 84 -13.89 -13.89 -14.96
C ASP A 84 -12.40 -13.73 -14.62
N THR A 85 -11.59 -13.26 -15.57
CA THR A 85 -10.14 -13.06 -15.39
C THR A 85 -9.75 -11.71 -14.80
N ARG A 86 -10.68 -10.77 -14.57
CA ARG A 86 -10.33 -9.39 -14.21
C ARG A 86 -11.30 -8.78 -13.18
N TRP A 87 -10.90 -8.84 -11.91
CA TRP A 87 -11.66 -8.39 -10.74
C TRP A 87 -12.26 -6.96 -10.83
N SER A 88 -11.57 -6.04 -11.52
CA SER A 88 -12.05 -4.67 -11.74
C SER A 88 -13.41 -4.66 -12.44
N PHE A 89 -13.69 -5.69 -13.26
CA PHE A 89 -14.97 -5.84 -13.94
C PHE A 89 -16.07 -6.42 -13.03
N SER A 90 -15.75 -7.35 -12.12
CA SER A 90 -16.72 -7.83 -11.12
C SER A 90 -17.14 -6.71 -10.18
N PHE A 91 -16.17 -5.91 -9.71
CA PHE A 91 -16.44 -4.75 -8.86
C PHE A 91 -17.24 -3.67 -9.60
N ALA A 92 -16.85 -3.35 -10.85
CA ALA A 92 -17.61 -2.41 -11.68
C ALA A 92 -19.03 -2.90 -12.02
N MET A 93 -19.22 -4.22 -12.20
CA MET A 93 -20.53 -4.84 -12.38
C MET A 93 -21.40 -4.64 -11.14
N LEU A 94 -20.87 -4.92 -9.94
CA LEU A 94 -21.62 -4.73 -8.69
C LEU A 94 -22.01 -3.26 -8.46
N HIS A 95 -21.07 -2.33 -8.61
CA HIS A 95 -21.37 -0.90 -8.53
C HIS A 95 -22.44 -0.48 -9.53
N ARG A 96 -22.39 -1.00 -10.76
CA ARG A 96 -23.39 -0.70 -11.78
C ARG A 96 -24.73 -1.30 -11.41
N TYR A 97 -24.75 -2.55 -10.98
CA TYR A 97 -25.95 -3.28 -10.59
C TYR A 97 -26.72 -2.54 -9.48
N PHE A 98 -26.06 -2.15 -8.39
CA PHE A 98 -26.74 -1.44 -7.30
C PHE A 98 -27.31 -0.07 -7.72
N LYS A 99 -26.69 0.61 -8.69
CA LYS A 99 -27.25 1.83 -9.29
C LYS A 99 -28.40 1.56 -10.25
N LEU A 100 -28.42 0.41 -10.92
CA LEU A 100 -29.51 0.03 -11.82
C LEU A 100 -30.73 -0.48 -11.06
N LEU A 101 -30.55 -1.00 -9.84
CA LEU A 101 -31.61 -1.65 -9.07
C LEU A 101 -32.84 -0.76 -8.83
N GLU A 102 -32.65 0.56 -8.69
CA GLU A 102 -33.75 1.53 -8.54
C GLU A 102 -34.54 1.78 -9.84
N HIS A 103 -33.95 1.45 -10.99
CA HIS A 103 -34.54 1.64 -12.31
C HIS A 103 -35.13 0.35 -12.91
N ILE A 104 -34.88 -0.80 -12.29
CA ILE A 104 -35.40 -2.09 -12.75
C ILE A 104 -36.87 -2.21 -12.35
N ASP A 105 -37.68 -2.67 -13.30
CA ASP A 105 -39.08 -3.00 -13.03
C ASP A 105 -39.17 -4.37 -12.38
N LYS A 106 -39.64 -4.43 -11.13
CA LYS A 106 -39.70 -5.70 -10.38
C LYS A 106 -40.89 -6.57 -10.77
N GLU A 107 -41.88 -5.97 -11.43
CA GLU A 107 -43.10 -6.64 -11.89
C GLU A 107 -42.98 -7.14 -13.35
N ASP A 108 -41.83 -6.92 -14.01
CA ASP A 108 -41.62 -7.40 -15.37
C ASP A 108 -41.31 -8.91 -15.37
N ASP A 109 -42.29 -9.71 -15.77
CA ASP A 109 -42.22 -11.18 -15.86
C ASP A 109 -40.98 -11.67 -16.63
N ASP A 110 -40.46 -10.90 -17.60
CA ASP A 110 -39.26 -11.28 -18.36
C ASP A 110 -37.99 -11.35 -17.50
N ILE A 111 -37.97 -10.64 -16.38
CA ILE A 111 -36.78 -10.45 -15.53
C ILE A 111 -37.01 -10.77 -14.06
N ALA A 112 -38.26 -10.84 -13.58
CA ALA A 112 -38.63 -11.09 -12.20
C ALA A 112 -37.92 -12.33 -11.61
N ASP A 113 -37.86 -13.42 -12.37
CA ASP A 113 -37.21 -14.68 -11.98
C ASP A 113 -35.68 -14.58 -11.87
N VAL A 114 -35.08 -13.55 -12.45
CA VAL A 114 -33.61 -13.36 -12.54
C VAL A 114 -33.12 -12.27 -11.57
N ILE A 115 -34.02 -11.56 -10.88
CA ILE A 115 -33.64 -10.53 -9.92
C ILE A 115 -32.99 -11.20 -8.69
N PRO A 116 -31.73 -10.86 -8.34
CA PRO A 116 -31.07 -11.41 -7.16
C PRO A 116 -31.85 -11.13 -5.88
N GLY A 117 -31.93 -12.15 -5.03
CA GLY A 117 -32.71 -12.08 -3.79
C GLY A 117 -32.17 -11.03 -2.79
N PRO A 118 -33.00 -10.58 -1.83
CA PRO A 118 -32.59 -9.57 -0.84
C PRO A 118 -31.41 -10.02 0.03
N ALA A 119 -31.27 -11.31 0.29
CA ALA A 119 -30.14 -11.87 1.04
C ALA A 119 -28.82 -11.77 0.25
N CYS A 120 -28.84 -12.11 -1.05
CA CYS A 120 -27.72 -11.96 -1.98
C CYS A 120 -27.28 -10.49 -2.06
N ASN A 121 -28.24 -9.58 -2.25
CA ASN A 121 -27.98 -8.14 -2.28
C ASN A 121 -27.33 -7.62 -1.00
N ARG A 122 -27.79 -8.07 0.17
CA ARG A 122 -27.22 -7.65 1.45
C ARG A 122 -25.77 -8.09 1.58
N ARG A 123 -25.45 -9.35 1.26
CA ARG A 123 -24.07 -9.87 1.33
C ARG A 123 -23.12 -9.12 0.40
N LEU A 124 -23.51 -8.97 -0.87
CA LEU A 124 -22.71 -8.26 -1.87
C LEU A 124 -22.54 -6.76 -1.55
N LEU A 125 -23.56 -6.12 -0.97
CA LEU A 125 -23.47 -4.70 -0.58
C LEU A 125 -22.53 -4.51 0.61
N THR A 126 -22.57 -5.40 1.60
CA THR A 126 -21.63 -5.37 2.73
C THR A 126 -20.19 -5.51 2.23
N LEU A 127 -19.92 -6.52 1.39
CA LEU A 127 -18.61 -6.72 0.78
C LEU A 127 -18.12 -5.47 0.02
N LEU A 128 -18.99 -4.89 -0.81
CA LEU A 128 -18.65 -3.69 -1.60
C LEU A 128 -18.27 -2.51 -0.69
N LYS A 129 -19.05 -2.27 0.36
CA LYS A 129 -18.85 -1.16 1.29
C LYS A 129 -17.56 -1.31 2.10
N ASP A 130 -17.30 -2.49 2.63
CA ASP A 130 -16.12 -2.73 3.46
C ASP A 130 -14.84 -2.58 2.63
N VAL A 131 -14.84 -3.12 1.40
CA VAL A 131 -13.71 -2.96 0.46
C VAL A 131 -13.53 -1.50 0.04
N GLU A 132 -14.61 -0.78 -0.26
CA GLU A 132 -14.54 0.64 -0.62
C GLU A 132 -14.02 1.51 0.53
N TYR A 133 -14.43 1.22 1.76
CA TYR A 133 -13.98 1.92 2.96
C TYR A 133 -12.47 1.74 3.16
N VAL A 134 -11.99 0.49 3.15
CA VAL A 134 -10.56 0.19 3.28
C VAL A 134 -9.76 0.78 2.11
N SER A 135 -10.25 0.66 0.87
CA SER A 135 -9.57 1.23 -0.30
C SER A 135 -9.41 2.74 -0.22
N LYS A 136 -10.42 3.47 0.27
CA LYS A 136 -10.33 4.92 0.52
C LYS A 136 -9.39 5.25 1.68
N ALA A 137 -9.45 4.49 2.77
CA ALA A 137 -8.58 4.69 3.91
C ALA A 137 -7.10 4.51 3.54
N LEU A 138 -6.79 3.53 2.68
CA LEU A 138 -5.45 3.32 2.11
C LEU A 138 -4.92 4.50 1.29
N GLN A 139 -5.79 5.35 0.73
CA GLN A 139 -5.39 6.56 -0.01
C GLN A 139 -4.98 7.73 0.89
N GLY A 140 -5.23 7.61 2.20
CA GLY A 140 -4.80 8.56 3.21
C GLY A 140 -3.41 8.26 3.77
N SER A 141 -3.10 8.83 4.93
CA SER A 141 -1.83 8.68 5.64
C SER A 141 -1.86 7.52 6.66
N ALA A 142 -2.30 6.34 6.22
CA ALA A 142 -2.36 5.15 7.06
C ALA A 142 -0.95 4.65 7.42
N ASP A 143 -0.74 4.16 8.63
CA ASP A 143 0.48 3.43 8.98
C ASP A 143 0.31 1.90 8.84
N MET A 144 1.38 1.13 9.03
CA MET A 144 1.33 -0.32 8.91
C MET A 144 0.46 -0.99 9.97
N GLN A 145 0.28 -0.36 11.14
CA GLN A 145 -0.59 -0.88 12.19
C GLN A 145 -2.06 -0.72 11.77
N ASP A 146 -2.45 0.47 11.31
CA ASP A 146 -3.80 0.74 10.81
C ASP A 146 -4.18 -0.26 9.71
N VAL A 147 -3.29 -0.43 8.73
CA VAL A 147 -3.50 -1.37 7.61
C VAL A 147 -3.68 -2.80 8.09
N ARG A 148 -2.90 -3.21 9.10
CA ARG A 148 -3.02 -4.55 9.67
C ARG A 148 -4.39 -4.75 10.32
N GLU A 149 -4.82 -3.80 11.14
CA GLU A 149 -6.13 -3.84 11.80
C GLU A 149 -7.28 -3.86 10.78
N TRP A 150 -7.22 -3.03 9.75
CA TRP A 150 -8.26 -2.97 8.70
C TRP A 150 -8.37 -4.28 7.93
N PHE A 151 -7.24 -4.87 7.56
CA PHE A 151 -7.25 -6.10 6.80
C PHE A 151 -7.61 -7.31 7.68
N ASP A 152 -7.20 -7.35 8.95
CA ASP A 152 -7.63 -8.38 9.89
C ASP A 152 -9.16 -8.30 10.11
N ALA A 153 -9.74 -7.10 10.12
CA ALA A 153 -11.19 -6.87 10.20
C ALA A 153 -11.95 -7.15 8.89
N LEU A 154 -11.31 -6.93 7.72
CA LEU A 154 -11.89 -7.21 6.41
C LEU A 154 -11.84 -8.70 6.06
N LEU A 155 -10.86 -9.44 6.59
CA LEU A 155 -10.61 -10.84 6.29
C LEU A 155 -10.83 -11.84 7.46
N PRO A 156 -11.80 -11.66 8.38
CA PRO A 156 -12.10 -12.68 9.38
C PRO A 156 -12.70 -13.95 8.75
N LEU A 157 -13.14 -13.86 7.49
CA LEU A 157 -13.88 -14.90 6.76
C LEU A 157 -13.02 -15.83 5.92
N SER A 158 -11.77 -15.47 5.61
CA SER A 158 -10.87 -16.40 4.94
C SER A 158 -10.16 -17.22 6.03
N ARG A 159 -10.53 -18.50 6.17
CA ARG A 159 -9.82 -19.47 7.04
C ARG A 159 -8.32 -19.61 6.70
N ASN A 160 -7.86 -18.94 5.64
CA ASN A 160 -6.50 -18.90 5.15
C ASN A 160 -5.87 -17.50 5.20
N SER A 161 -6.43 -16.52 5.94
CA SER A 161 -5.91 -15.15 5.95
C SER A 161 -4.44 -15.13 6.38
N LEU A 162 -4.05 -15.80 7.45
CA LEU A 162 -2.62 -15.88 7.81
C LEU A 162 -1.74 -16.53 6.72
N THR A 163 -2.29 -17.46 5.94
CA THR A 163 -1.58 -18.16 4.86
C THR A 163 -1.42 -17.30 3.61
N ILE A 164 -2.43 -16.49 3.25
CA ILE A 164 -2.36 -15.56 2.11
C ILE A 164 -1.36 -14.45 2.40
N TRP A 165 -1.28 -14.01 3.65
CA TRP A 165 -0.34 -12.98 4.04
C TRP A 165 1.08 -13.56 4.09
N ALA A 166 1.25 -14.76 4.66
CA ALA A 166 2.55 -15.43 4.69
C ALA A 166 3.06 -15.91 3.31
N GLN A 167 2.18 -16.25 2.36
CA GLN A 167 2.59 -16.71 1.02
C GLN A 167 2.96 -15.57 0.06
N VAL A 168 2.50 -14.35 0.31
CA VAL A 168 2.76 -13.20 -0.57
C VAL A 168 3.89 -12.31 -0.01
N LEU A 169 4.04 -12.23 1.32
CA LEU A 169 5.08 -11.41 1.96
C LEU A 169 6.49 -11.93 1.67
N ILE A 170 7.29 -11.10 0.99
CA ILE A 170 8.71 -11.36 0.73
C ILE A 170 9.53 -11.24 2.02
N TYR A 171 9.14 -10.33 2.91
CA TYR A 171 9.80 -10.06 4.19
C TYR A 171 8.79 -10.07 5.34
N PRO A 172 8.22 -11.24 5.70
CA PRO A 172 7.17 -11.33 6.72
C PRO A 172 7.67 -10.88 8.09
N ASP A 173 8.92 -11.17 8.44
CA ASP A 173 9.54 -10.74 9.70
C ASP A 173 9.75 -9.22 9.75
N PHE A 174 9.98 -8.57 8.60
CA PHE A 174 10.17 -7.12 8.57
C PHE A 174 8.86 -6.39 8.82
N GLU A 175 7.79 -6.79 8.15
CA GLU A 175 6.46 -6.19 8.36
C GLU A 175 5.93 -6.49 9.77
N SER A 176 6.03 -7.74 10.23
CA SER A 176 5.64 -8.13 11.59
C SER A 176 6.43 -7.33 12.63
N GLY A 177 7.75 -7.20 12.44
CA GLY A 177 8.59 -6.37 13.28
C GLY A 177 8.14 -4.90 13.30
N CYS A 178 7.86 -4.31 12.14
CA CYS A 178 7.38 -2.93 12.05
C CYS A 178 6.05 -2.73 12.80
N VAL A 179 5.07 -3.61 12.60
CA VAL A 179 3.78 -3.56 13.31
C VAL A 179 3.96 -3.69 14.83
N ARG A 180 4.86 -4.57 15.30
CA ARG A 180 5.19 -4.70 16.73
C ARG A 180 5.84 -3.43 17.31
N VAL A 181 6.71 -2.77 16.54
CA VAL A 181 7.29 -1.47 16.93
C VAL A 181 6.19 -0.42 17.08
N LEU A 182 5.27 -0.34 16.13
CA LEU A 182 4.17 0.63 16.15
C LEU A 182 3.22 0.41 17.34
N HIS A 183 2.93 -0.86 17.68
CA HIS A 183 2.19 -1.22 18.90
C HIS A 183 2.95 -0.96 20.22
N GLY A 184 4.22 -0.57 20.19
CA GLY A 184 5.05 -0.40 21.39
C GLY A 184 5.52 -1.72 22.03
N ASN A 185 5.38 -2.86 21.33
CA ASN A 185 5.67 -4.21 21.82
C ASN A 185 7.09 -4.69 21.47
N THR A 186 8.08 -3.80 21.57
CA THR A 186 9.48 -4.05 21.17
C THR A 186 10.20 -5.13 21.99
N TYR A 187 9.66 -5.49 23.15
CA TYR A 187 10.20 -6.55 24.02
C TYR A 187 9.89 -7.97 23.52
N ARG A 188 8.97 -8.13 22.55
CA ARG A 188 8.54 -9.44 22.00
C ARG A 188 9.11 -9.77 20.63
N HIS A 189 10.11 -9.03 20.14
CA HIS A 189 10.65 -9.30 18.81
C HIS A 189 11.38 -10.65 18.74
N THR A 190 11.10 -11.42 17.71
CA THR A 190 11.85 -12.64 17.39
C THR A 190 13.28 -12.30 16.95
N GLN A 191 14.18 -13.29 16.94
CA GLN A 191 15.55 -13.07 16.48
C GLN A 191 15.60 -12.64 15.01
N ALA A 192 14.70 -13.17 14.18
CA ALA A 192 14.57 -12.80 12.78
C ALA A 192 14.07 -11.36 12.61
N GLU A 193 13.01 -10.96 13.35
CA GLU A 193 12.49 -9.59 13.38
C GLU A 193 13.58 -8.60 13.84
N LYS A 194 14.38 -8.96 14.86
CA LYS A 194 15.50 -8.12 15.30
C LYS A 194 16.56 -7.95 14.23
N ALA A 195 16.89 -9.00 13.48
CA ALA A 195 17.91 -8.96 12.44
C ALA A 195 17.51 -8.02 11.29
N VAL A 196 16.26 -8.09 10.83
CA VAL A 196 15.77 -7.24 9.73
C VAL A 196 15.51 -5.79 10.16
N LEU A 197 15.20 -5.54 11.43
CA LEU A 197 15.01 -4.20 11.97
C LEU A 197 16.31 -3.52 12.44
N GLN A 198 17.46 -4.20 12.43
CA GLN A 198 18.74 -3.61 12.83
C GLN A 198 19.03 -2.24 12.19
N PRO A 199 18.78 -2.02 10.88
CA PRO A 199 19.04 -0.72 10.26
C PRO A 199 18.23 0.45 10.86
N PHE A 200 17.09 0.14 11.50
CA PHE A 200 16.21 1.13 12.12
C PHE A 200 16.47 1.27 13.62
N ALA A 201 17.31 0.41 14.20
CA ALA A 201 17.59 0.40 15.62
C ALA A 201 18.47 1.61 15.99
N VAL A 202 18.03 2.39 16.97
CA VAL A 202 18.90 3.41 17.58
C VAL A 202 19.98 2.68 18.37
N THR A 203 21.20 2.69 17.85
CA THR A 203 22.38 2.46 18.66
C THR A 203 22.56 3.68 19.54
N ASP A 204 22.15 3.58 20.82
CA ASP A 204 22.75 4.46 21.82
C ASP A 204 24.26 4.26 21.65
N THR A 205 24.97 5.30 21.21
CA THR A 205 26.43 5.34 21.26
C THR A 205 26.77 5.15 22.73
N VAL A 206 27.03 3.90 23.10
CA VAL A 206 27.76 3.61 24.32
C VAL A 206 29.13 4.19 24.02
N VAL A 207 29.35 5.44 24.43
CA VAL A 207 30.69 5.93 24.70
C VAL A 207 31.29 4.82 25.55
N PRO A 208 32.34 4.12 25.07
CA PRO A 208 32.99 3.13 25.89
C PRO A 208 33.55 3.92 27.05
N ILE A 209 32.90 3.83 28.21
CA ILE A 209 33.59 4.12 29.45
C ILE A 209 34.61 2.99 29.52
N LEU A 210 35.79 3.26 28.96
CA LEU A 210 37.01 2.69 29.48
C LEU A 210 36.97 3.06 30.97
N ASP A 211 36.65 2.09 31.82
CA ASP A 211 37.60 1.70 32.86
C ASP A 211 37.09 0.60 33.80
N GLU A 212 38.07 -0.26 34.07
CA GLU A 212 38.28 -1.12 35.24
C GLU A 212 37.35 -2.31 35.45
N GLU A 213 37.84 -3.44 34.93
CA GLU A 213 37.27 -4.78 35.00
C GLU A 213 37.38 -5.46 36.38
N GLN A 214 37.75 -4.75 37.45
CA GLN A 214 37.91 -5.38 38.77
C GLN A 214 37.18 -4.60 39.85
N SER A 215 36.13 -5.23 40.40
CA SER A 215 35.37 -4.84 41.60
C SER A 215 34.00 -4.16 41.40
N SER A 216 33.16 -4.67 40.48
CA SER A 216 31.70 -4.40 40.56
C SER A 216 30.98 -5.46 41.39
N SER A 217 30.39 -5.04 42.53
CA SER A 217 29.57 -5.87 43.42
C SER A 217 28.49 -6.67 42.67
N PHE A 218 28.14 -7.87 43.16
CA PHE A 218 27.07 -8.72 42.61
C PHE A 218 25.75 -7.95 42.39
N VAL A 219 25.44 -7.02 43.30
CA VAL A 219 24.26 -6.14 43.22
C VAL A 219 24.37 -5.17 42.04
N VAL A 220 25.55 -4.61 41.79
CA VAL A 220 25.80 -3.70 40.65
C VAL A 220 25.69 -4.46 39.32
N ARG A 221 26.14 -5.72 39.28
CA ARG A 221 25.98 -6.60 38.10
C ARG A 221 24.50 -6.93 37.84
N LEU A 222 23.73 -7.22 38.88
CA LEU A 222 22.28 -7.45 38.76
C LEU A 222 21.51 -6.18 38.36
N GLN A 223 21.88 -5.01 38.91
CA GLN A 223 21.29 -3.73 38.56
C GLN A 223 21.66 -3.30 37.12
N LYS A 224 22.90 -3.54 36.67
CA LYS A 224 23.30 -3.36 35.27
C LYS A 224 22.51 -4.30 34.35
N ARG A 225 22.38 -5.59 34.69
CA ARG A 225 21.55 -6.55 33.93
C ARG A 225 20.09 -6.13 33.88
N ARG A 226 19.52 -5.63 34.99
CA ARG A 226 18.16 -5.09 35.04
C ARG A 226 18.00 -3.83 34.20
N LYS A 227 18.97 -2.90 34.22
CA LYS A 227 18.97 -1.70 33.35
C LYS A 227 19.09 -2.07 31.87
N ILE A 228 19.91 -3.06 31.51
CA ILE A 228 20.06 -3.52 30.12
C ILE A 228 18.80 -4.28 29.66
N ALA A 229 18.20 -5.12 30.51
CA ALA A 229 16.93 -5.79 30.22
C ALA A 229 15.73 -4.83 30.18
N SER A 230 15.84 -3.69 30.87
CA SER A 230 14.84 -2.60 30.90
C SER A 230 14.97 -1.63 29.73
N ARG A 231 16.07 -1.66 28.96
CA ARG A 231 16.22 -0.79 27.79
C ARG A 231 15.36 -1.34 26.66
N VAL A 232 14.20 -0.71 26.48
CA VAL A 232 13.39 -0.86 25.29
C VAL A 232 14.23 -0.38 24.10
N GLN A 233 14.56 -1.31 23.18
CA GLN A 233 15.21 -0.96 21.92
C GLN A 233 14.27 0.00 21.16
N LYS A 234 14.74 1.22 20.91
CA LYS A 234 14.01 2.19 20.11
C LYS A 234 14.34 1.97 18.64
N TYR A 235 13.31 2.01 17.80
CA TYR A 235 13.45 1.99 16.36
C TYR A 235 12.94 3.31 15.80
N THR A 236 13.80 4.05 15.09
CA THR A 236 13.44 5.32 14.42
C THR A 236 12.98 5.05 13.00
N LEU A 237 12.24 5.99 12.40
CA LEU A 237 11.80 5.96 11.00
C LEU A 237 10.81 4.85 10.60
N VAL A 238 10.50 3.87 11.46
CA VAL A 238 9.46 2.85 11.19
C VAL A 238 8.10 3.48 10.88
N ARG A 239 7.75 4.57 11.57
CA ARG A 239 6.53 5.36 11.30
C ARG A 239 6.53 6.08 9.95
N SER A 240 7.70 6.28 9.36
CA SER A 240 7.85 6.97 8.08
C SER A 240 7.77 6.01 6.90
N ILE A 241 7.74 4.70 7.13
CA ILE A 241 7.60 3.69 6.08
C ILE A 241 6.13 3.62 5.66
N PRO A 242 5.76 4.06 4.45
CA PRO A 242 4.37 4.02 4.02
C PRO A 242 3.95 2.57 3.71
N PRO A 243 2.74 2.15 4.10
CA PRO A 243 2.21 0.83 3.76
C PRO A 243 1.72 0.74 2.30
N THR A 244 1.59 1.86 1.58
CA THR A 244 1.14 1.90 0.19
C THR A 244 2.13 2.65 -0.71
N SER A 245 2.22 2.24 -1.98
CA SER A 245 2.97 2.95 -3.03
C SER A 245 2.20 4.14 -3.61
N ILE A 246 1.16 4.67 -2.98
CA ILE A 246 0.28 5.65 -3.65
C ILE A 246 1.03 6.93 -4.02
N ILE A 247 1.99 7.35 -3.20
CA ILE A 247 2.88 8.48 -3.51
C ILE A 247 3.71 8.17 -4.77
N VAL A 248 4.23 6.95 -4.87
CA VAL A 248 5.02 6.46 -6.01
C VAL A 248 4.17 6.35 -7.28
N GLU A 249 2.94 5.83 -7.17
CA GLU A 249 2.00 5.72 -8.29
C GLU A 249 1.54 7.09 -8.78
N ARG A 250 1.26 8.03 -7.87
CA ARG A 250 0.98 9.43 -8.21
C ARG A 250 2.19 10.08 -8.87
N PHE A 251 3.39 9.86 -8.35
CA PHE A 251 4.62 10.33 -8.98
C PHE A 251 4.76 9.78 -10.40
N PHE A 252 4.63 8.46 -10.62
CA PHE A 252 4.71 7.87 -11.96
C PHE A 252 3.55 8.32 -12.88
N SER A 253 2.39 8.68 -12.32
CA SER A 253 1.30 9.30 -13.08
C SER A 253 1.67 10.72 -13.53
N ILE A 254 2.21 11.54 -12.61
CA ILE A 254 2.70 12.90 -12.89
C ILE A 254 3.84 12.85 -13.92
N VAL A 255 4.80 11.96 -13.72
CA VAL A 255 5.83 11.57 -14.69
C VAL A 255 5.15 11.27 -16.02
N ARG A 256 4.26 10.29 -16.11
CA ARG A 256 3.61 9.95 -17.38
C ARG A 256 2.90 11.13 -18.05
N THR A 257 2.24 12.01 -17.31
CA THR A 257 1.61 13.22 -17.86
C THR A 257 2.62 14.29 -18.28
N THR A 258 3.73 14.41 -17.55
CA THR A 258 4.85 15.32 -17.89
C THR A 258 5.75 14.75 -18.99
N PHE A 259 5.67 13.44 -19.27
CA PHE A 259 6.42 12.71 -20.32
C PHE A 259 5.67 12.66 -21.66
N GLY A 260 4.78 13.63 -21.93
CA GLY A 260 4.09 13.78 -23.22
C GLY A 260 5.02 14.06 -24.43
N GLN A 261 4.43 14.39 -25.57
CA GLN A 261 5.14 14.49 -26.88
C GLN A 261 6.35 15.45 -26.92
N GLU A 262 6.43 16.43 -26.02
CA GLU A 262 7.48 17.46 -25.96
C GLU A 262 8.88 16.94 -25.60
N ARG A 263 9.05 15.64 -25.30
CA ARG A 263 10.24 15.12 -24.59
C ARG A 263 11.30 14.38 -25.38
N ASN A 264 11.16 14.20 -26.69
CA ASN A 264 12.28 13.67 -27.51
C ASN A 264 13.52 14.58 -27.51
N SER A 265 13.43 15.79 -26.92
CA SER A 265 14.49 16.81 -26.93
C SER A 265 15.13 17.09 -25.56
N LEU A 266 14.71 16.44 -24.46
CA LEU A 266 15.27 16.69 -23.12
C LEU A 266 16.25 15.59 -22.68
N HIS A 267 17.38 15.99 -22.10
CA HIS A 267 18.37 15.06 -21.56
C HIS A 267 17.83 14.34 -20.30
N PRO A 268 18.10 13.03 -20.10
CA PRO A 268 17.63 12.27 -18.95
C PRO A 268 17.96 12.89 -17.58
N ALA A 269 19.10 13.55 -17.43
CA ALA A 269 19.49 14.21 -16.18
C ALA A 269 18.64 15.45 -15.85
N THR A 270 18.32 16.28 -16.85
CA THR A 270 17.47 17.47 -16.68
C THR A 270 16.05 17.08 -16.33
N LEU A 271 15.57 16.01 -16.95
CA LEU A 271 14.29 15.37 -16.64
C LEU A 271 14.20 14.94 -15.18
N GLU A 272 15.23 14.24 -14.68
CA GLU A 272 15.32 13.77 -13.31
C GLU A 272 15.27 14.92 -12.30
N GLN A 273 16.06 15.97 -12.53
CA GLN A 273 16.08 17.16 -11.68
C GLN A 273 14.71 17.83 -11.58
N ILE A 274 14.00 18.01 -12.70
CA ILE A 274 12.65 18.60 -12.72
C ILE A 274 11.68 17.76 -11.88
N LEU A 275 11.77 16.44 -11.95
CA LEU A 275 10.90 15.54 -11.18
C LEU A 275 11.19 15.58 -9.68
N VAL A 276 12.46 15.63 -9.28
CA VAL A 276 12.88 15.75 -7.87
C VAL A 276 12.38 17.07 -7.28
N LEU A 277 12.55 18.17 -8.01
CA LEU A 277 12.08 19.49 -7.60
C LEU A 277 10.55 19.51 -7.47
N HIS A 278 9.84 18.98 -8.46
CA HIS A 278 8.38 18.94 -8.46
C HIS A 278 7.81 18.08 -7.32
N GLN A 279 8.42 16.92 -7.04
CA GLN A 279 7.94 16.02 -5.98
C GLN A 279 8.18 16.58 -4.57
N ASN A 280 9.24 17.38 -4.41
CA ASN A 280 9.63 17.94 -3.13
C ASN A 280 9.31 19.45 -3.03
N VAL A 281 8.33 19.97 -3.78
CA VAL A 281 8.01 21.41 -3.89
C VAL A 281 7.90 22.12 -2.54
N SER A 282 7.46 21.43 -1.49
CA SER A 282 7.35 21.97 -0.13
C SER A 282 8.69 22.22 0.57
N TYR A 283 9.77 21.60 0.08
CA TYR A 283 11.13 21.70 0.63
C TYR A 283 11.99 22.72 -0.12
N TRP A 284 11.49 23.32 -1.19
CA TRP A 284 12.24 24.27 -2.00
C TRP A 284 11.56 25.64 -1.99
N ASP A 285 12.34 26.70 -1.81
CA ASP A 285 11.94 28.06 -2.12
C ASP A 285 12.71 28.57 -3.35
N VAL A 286 12.33 29.74 -3.86
CA VAL A 286 12.95 30.33 -5.06
C VAL A 286 14.47 30.52 -4.87
N GLY A 287 14.92 30.79 -3.64
CA GLY A 287 16.34 30.97 -3.33
C GLY A 287 17.12 29.67 -3.44
N ILE A 288 16.60 28.57 -2.89
CA ILE A 288 17.24 27.24 -2.96
C ILE A 288 17.29 26.72 -4.40
N VAL A 289 16.23 26.96 -5.19
CA VAL A 289 16.19 26.57 -6.61
C VAL A 289 17.20 27.36 -7.44
N ASP A 290 17.39 28.66 -7.15
CA ASP A 290 18.36 29.50 -7.85
C ASP A 290 19.81 29.11 -7.50
N CYS A 291 20.08 28.75 -6.23
CA CYS A 291 21.36 28.16 -5.83
C CYS A 291 21.64 26.81 -6.51
N PHE A 292 20.60 26.01 -6.78
CA PHE A 292 20.71 24.75 -7.52
C PHE A 292 21.01 24.98 -9.00
N HIS A 293 20.34 25.97 -9.62
CA HIS A 293 20.55 26.34 -11.03
C HIS A 293 21.96 26.90 -11.27
N ASN A 294 22.48 27.67 -10.31
CA ASN A 294 23.80 28.28 -10.36
C ASN A 294 24.94 27.33 -9.91
N GLY A 295 24.63 26.05 -9.63
CA GLY A 295 25.62 25.04 -9.25
C GLY A 295 26.26 25.24 -7.88
N GLN A 296 25.65 26.07 -7.02
CA GLN A 296 26.12 26.34 -5.65
C GLN A 296 25.70 25.24 -4.66
N ILE A 297 24.70 24.46 -5.01
CA ILE A 297 24.29 23.25 -4.28
C ILE A 297 24.40 22.08 -5.26
N LEU A 298 25.32 21.14 -4.99
CA LEU A 298 25.40 19.89 -5.72
C LEU A 298 24.68 18.80 -4.92
N LEU A 299 23.89 17.95 -5.59
CA LEU A 299 23.43 16.67 -5.03
C LEU A 299 24.64 15.72 -4.92
N VAL A 300 25.55 15.98 -3.99
CA VAL A 300 26.67 15.10 -3.69
C VAL A 300 26.34 14.43 -2.36
N ASP A 301 25.90 13.18 -2.46
CA ASP A 301 25.59 12.26 -1.35
C ASP A 301 24.42 12.66 -0.41
N PRO A 302 23.39 11.79 -0.24
CA PRO A 302 22.17 12.13 0.50
C PRO A 302 22.31 12.09 2.04
N THR A 303 23.53 12.14 2.57
CA THR A 303 23.78 12.07 4.02
C THR A 303 24.24 13.36 4.67
N TYR A 304 24.68 14.37 3.91
CA TYR A 304 25.05 15.67 4.49
C TYR A 304 24.67 16.83 3.58
N LEU A 305 23.81 17.72 4.08
CA LEU A 305 23.71 19.10 3.59
C LEU A 305 24.96 19.84 4.11
N GLU A 306 26.04 19.85 3.34
CA GLU A 306 27.07 20.86 3.52
C GLU A 306 26.72 22.08 2.67
N VAL A 307 26.50 23.19 3.37
CA VAL A 307 26.48 24.53 2.79
C VAL A 307 27.91 24.86 2.38
N VAL A 308 28.13 25.16 1.11
CA VAL A 308 29.36 25.84 0.65
C VAL A 308 29.24 27.33 0.95
#